data_AF-A0AAX1DQC9-F1
#
_entry.id   AF-A0AAX1DQC9-F1
#
_cell.length_a   1.000
_cell.length_b   1.000
_cell.length_c   1.000
_cell.angle_alpha   90.00
_cell.angle_beta   90.00
_cell.angle_gamma   90.00
#
_symmetry.space_group_name_H-M   'P 1'
#
loop_
_entity.id
_entity.type
_entity.pdbx_description
1 polymer ?
#
loop_
_entity_poly.entity_id
_entity_poly.type
_entity_poly.pdbx_seq_one_letter_code
_entity_poly.pdbx_strand_id
1 'polypeptide(L)'
;MSLLSKAQAPDAQGRIQHVTPERAGWRYVGFDAYLLKKGETLRLTSGDKELCLVLVAGLASVKTRHAEFPRIGKRMSPFERVPPYSVYVPHDDEVEVYADSDLELAVCNAPGQGNLPARLIAPADVGVEHRGKGRNQRLVHNILPDTEPADSLLVVEVYTNEGDTSSYPSHKHDQEESENETYLEETYYHRFDPEPGFAMQRVYTDDRSLDACMAPYNRDVVMVPRGYHPVATLAGYNNYYLNVMAGPVRLWKFSWEKDHAWVNSDSYPRTE
;
A
#
# COMPACT_ATOMS: atom_id res chain seq x y z
N MET A 1 -12.84 12.29 -12.00
CA MET A 1 -13.02 11.37 -10.86
C MET A 1 -12.15 11.86 -9.72
N SER A 2 -12.60 11.83 -8.46
CA SER A 2 -11.73 12.18 -7.33
C SER A 2 -10.67 11.10 -7.18
N LEU A 3 -9.40 11.49 -7.03
CA LEU A 3 -8.31 10.55 -6.71
C LEU A 3 -8.27 10.20 -5.21
N LEU A 4 -9.03 10.92 -4.37
CA LEU A 4 -9.10 10.70 -2.94
C LEU A 4 -10.40 9.99 -2.56
N SER A 5 -10.28 8.82 -1.91
CA SER A 5 -11.35 8.07 -1.25
C SER A 5 -11.25 8.28 0.27
N LYS A 6 -12.23 9.02 0.83
CA LYS A 6 -12.29 9.29 2.26
C LYS A 6 -12.71 8.03 3.03
N ALA A 7 -12.08 7.79 4.18
CA ALA A 7 -12.48 6.72 5.08
C ALA A 7 -13.97 6.87 5.46
N GLN A 8 -14.70 5.76 5.44
CA GLN A 8 -16.10 5.72 5.86
C GLN A 8 -16.22 5.17 7.27
N ALA A 9 -17.37 5.40 7.91
CA ALA A 9 -17.71 4.63 9.10
C ALA A 9 -17.75 3.13 8.74
N PRO A 10 -17.29 2.24 9.64
CA PRO A 10 -17.31 0.80 9.38
C PRO A 10 -18.73 0.33 8.99
N ASP A 11 -18.85 -0.39 7.89
CA ASP A 11 -20.11 -1.05 7.51
C ASP A 11 -20.41 -2.26 8.41
N ALA A 12 -21.46 -3.02 8.10
CA ALA A 12 -21.86 -4.19 8.89
C ALA A 12 -20.78 -5.29 8.98
N GLN A 13 -19.78 -5.27 8.09
CA GLN A 13 -18.63 -6.18 8.08
C GLN A 13 -17.36 -5.50 8.61
N GLY A 14 -17.46 -4.28 9.12
CA GLY A 14 -16.32 -3.51 9.59
C GLY A 14 -15.54 -2.79 8.49
N ARG A 15 -15.99 -2.81 7.23
CA ARG A 15 -15.23 -2.23 6.12
C ARG A 15 -15.30 -0.70 6.14
N ILE A 16 -14.15 -0.05 6.03
CA ILE A 16 -13.99 1.41 6.05
C ILE A 16 -13.47 1.99 4.72
N GLN A 17 -12.86 1.15 3.87
CA GLN A 17 -12.38 1.50 2.54
C GLN A 17 -12.77 0.41 1.55
N HIS A 18 -13.14 0.81 0.35
CA HIS A 18 -13.52 -0.10 -0.73
C HIS A 18 -13.22 0.54 -2.09
N VAL A 19 -12.00 0.29 -2.58
CA VAL A 19 -11.52 0.67 -3.90
C VAL A 19 -11.54 -0.57 -4.79
N THR A 20 -12.25 -0.49 -5.91
CA THR A 20 -12.30 -1.53 -6.95
C THR A 20 -11.82 -0.96 -8.27
N PRO A 21 -11.42 -1.80 -9.25
CA PRO A 21 -11.06 -1.32 -10.57
C PRO A 21 -12.12 -0.42 -11.21
N GLU A 22 -13.40 -0.77 -11.08
CA GLU A 22 -14.52 -0.01 -11.63
C GLU A 22 -14.68 1.36 -10.95
N ARG A 23 -14.49 1.42 -9.63
CA ARG A 23 -14.56 2.66 -8.85
C ARG A 23 -13.36 3.57 -9.06
N ALA A 24 -12.19 3.00 -9.30
CA ALA A 24 -10.97 3.76 -9.58
C ALA A 24 -10.88 4.17 -11.07
N GLY A 25 -11.66 3.51 -11.95
CA GLY A 25 -11.61 3.72 -13.39
C GLY A 25 -10.37 3.10 -14.05
N TRP A 26 -9.89 1.97 -13.53
CA TRP A 26 -8.70 1.26 -14.00
C TRP A 26 -8.94 -0.25 -14.09
N ARG A 27 -7.92 -1.10 -14.26
CA ARG A 27 -8.06 -2.52 -14.62
C ARG A 27 -7.65 -3.55 -13.55
N TYR A 28 -6.70 -3.26 -12.68
CA TYR A 28 -6.04 -4.29 -11.88
C TYR A 28 -6.29 -4.14 -10.38
N VAL A 29 -5.89 -3.02 -9.78
CA VAL A 29 -5.77 -2.91 -8.32
C VAL A 29 -7.15 -2.80 -7.64
N GLY A 30 -7.35 -3.60 -6.61
CA GLY A 30 -8.38 -3.38 -5.61
C GLY A 30 -7.76 -3.26 -4.21
N PHE A 31 -8.42 -2.49 -3.36
CA PHE A 31 -8.01 -2.29 -1.98
C PHE A 31 -9.22 -2.14 -1.06
N ASP A 32 -9.25 -2.95 -0.02
CA ASP A 32 -10.21 -2.83 1.08
C ASP A 32 -9.46 -2.68 2.41
N ALA A 33 -10.05 -1.95 3.35
CA ALA A 33 -9.59 -1.93 4.74
C ALA A 33 -10.77 -2.16 5.68
N TYR A 34 -10.53 -2.94 6.73
CA TYR A 34 -11.51 -3.36 7.72
C TYR A 34 -11.04 -3.02 9.13
N LEU A 35 -11.97 -2.57 9.96
CA LEU A 35 -11.83 -2.45 11.41
C LEU A 35 -12.74 -3.49 12.05
N LEU A 36 -12.14 -4.54 12.61
CA LEU A 36 -12.85 -5.60 13.32
C LEU A 36 -12.58 -5.50 14.82
N LYS A 37 -13.59 -5.81 15.62
CA LYS A 37 -13.45 -5.99 17.06
C LYS A 37 -13.01 -7.41 17.39
N LYS A 38 -12.32 -7.56 18.51
CA LYS A 38 -11.93 -8.88 19.02
C LYS A 38 -13.14 -9.83 19.05
N GLY A 39 -12.98 -11.01 18.47
CA GLY A 39 -13.99 -12.05 18.39
C GLY A 39 -14.88 -11.99 17.14
N GLU A 40 -14.75 -10.95 16.32
CA GLU A 40 -15.45 -10.88 15.03
C GLU A 40 -14.73 -11.73 13.97
N THR A 41 -15.52 -12.15 12.97
CA THR A 41 -15.04 -12.95 11.85
C THR A 41 -15.43 -12.30 10.53
N LEU A 42 -14.45 -12.10 9.67
CA LEU A 42 -14.63 -11.68 8.29
C LEU A 42 -14.47 -12.88 7.37
N ARG A 43 -15.39 -13.06 6.42
CA ARG A 43 -15.31 -14.08 5.37
C ARG A 43 -15.15 -13.42 4.01
N LEU A 44 -14.17 -13.88 3.24
CA LEU A 44 -13.84 -13.38 1.92
C LEU A 44 -13.75 -14.54 0.93
N THR A 45 -13.95 -14.22 -0.34
CA THR A 45 -13.69 -15.11 -1.47
C THR A 45 -12.72 -14.40 -2.40
N SER A 46 -11.62 -15.05 -2.78
CA SER A 46 -10.65 -14.44 -3.69
C SER A 46 -11.15 -14.42 -5.14
N GLY A 47 -12.02 -15.36 -5.53
CA GLY A 47 -12.66 -15.37 -6.85
C GLY A 47 -11.62 -15.49 -7.96
N ASP A 48 -11.64 -14.58 -8.93
CA ASP A 48 -10.63 -14.47 -10.00
C ASP A 48 -9.40 -13.63 -9.61
N LYS A 49 -9.27 -13.27 -8.33
CA LYS A 49 -8.21 -12.41 -7.81
C LYS A 49 -7.30 -13.15 -6.86
N GLU A 50 -6.04 -12.77 -6.80
CA GLU A 50 -5.19 -13.08 -5.65
C GLU A 50 -5.31 -11.98 -4.59
N LEU A 51 -5.07 -12.35 -3.33
CA LEU A 51 -5.13 -11.44 -2.18
C LEU A 51 -3.81 -11.40 -1.42
N CYS A 52 -3.48 -10.23 -0.86
CA CYS A 52 -2.51 -10.10 0.21
C CYS A 52 -3.19 -9.44 1.42
N LEU A 53 -3.40 -10.22 2.47
CA LEU A 53 -4.03 -9.80 3.72
C LEU A 53 -2.95 -9.24 4.64
N VAL A 54 -2.86 -7.92 4.78
CA VAL A 54 -1.86 -7.25 5.62
C VAL A 54 -2.50 -6.91 6.96
N LEU A 55 -1.96 -7.44 8.06
CA LEU A 55 -2.36 -7.06 9.41
C LEU A 55 -1.71 -5.72 9.74
N VAL A 56 -2.39 -4.62 9.40
CA VAL A 56 -1.90 -3.25 9.62
C VAL A 56 -1.70 -3.00 11.11
N ALA A 57 -2.63 -3.47 11.95
CA ALA A 57 -2.50 -3.47 13.40
C ALA A 57 -3.39 -4.55 14.03
N GLY A 58 -2.92 -5.21 15.08
CA GLY A 58 -3.66 -6.25 15.80
C GLY A 58 -3.21 -7.67 15.47
N LEU A 59 -3.96 -8.63 16.01
CA LEU A 59 -3.74 -10.07 15.91
C LEU A 59 -4.93 -10.73 15.23
N ALA A 60 -4.66 -11.72 14.39
CA ALA A 60 -5.70 -12.48 13.71
C ALA A 60 -5.31 -13.95 13.52
N SER A 61 -6.32 -14.80 13.37
CA SER A 61 -6.18 -16.15 12.86
C SER A 61 -6.78 -16.19 11.47
N VAL A 62 -6.01 -16.66 10.48
CA VAL A 62 -6.44 -16.70 9.08
C VAL A 62 -6.52 -18.15 8.64
N LYS A 63 -7.66 -18.55 8.08
CA LYS A 63 -7.88 -19.87 7.50
C LYS A 63 -8.25 -19.74 6.04
N THR A 64 -7.62 -20.52 5.18
CA THR A 64 -8.00 -20.70 3.78
C THR A 64 -8.57 -22.10 3.55
N ARG A 65 -8.97 -22.46 2.32
CA ARG A 65 -9.36 -23.84 1.99
C ARG A 65 -8.25 -24.86 2.29
N HIS A 66 -6.99 -24.44 2.22
CA HIS A 66 -5.82 -25.33 2.21
C HIS A 66 -4.81 -25.06 3.32
N ALA A 67 -4.89 -23.94 4.05
CA ALA A 67 -3.94 -23.57 5.07
C ALA A 67 -4.60 -22.88 6.28
N GLU A 68 -3.92 -22.89 7.42
CA GLU A 68 -4.34 -22.19 8.62
C GLU A 68 -3.14 -21.52 9.29
N PHE A 69 -3.32 -20.26 9.69
CA PHE A 69 -2.31 -19.40 10.29
C PHE A 69 -2.87 -18.84 11.60
N PRO A 70 -2.73 -19.56 12.72
CA PRO A 70 -3.35 -19.17 13.98
C PRO A 70 -2.56 -18.03 14.65
N ARG A 71 -3.30 -17.03 15.16
CA ARG A 71 -2.81 -15.95 16.04
C ARG A 71 -1.56 -15.24 15.53
N ILE A 72 -1.53 -14.92 14.24
CA ILE A 72 -0.49 -14.11 13.61
C ILE A 72 -0.70 -12.62 13.93
N GLY A 73 0.32 -11.80 13.67
CA GLY A 73 0.34 -10.38 14.04
C GLY A 73 1.28 -10.12 15.21
N LYS A 74 1.61 -8.83 15.42
CA LYS A 74 2.46 -8.39 16.53
C LYS A 74 2.20 -6.95 16.93
N ARG A 75 2.30 -6.03 15.96
CA ARG A 75 2.12 -4.60 16.22
C ARG A 75 0.66 -4.27 16.44
N MET A 76 0.39 -3.43 17.43
CA MET A 76 -0.93 -2.87 17.74
C MET A 76 -1.14 -1.49 17.10
N SER A 77 -0.08 -0.93 16.50
CA SER A 77 -0.11 0.26 15.65
C SER A 77 0.91 0.12 14.54
N PRO A 78 0.65 0.61 13.30
CA PRO A 78 1.70 0.68 12.27
C PRO A 78 2.90 1.49 12.79
N PHE A 79 2.67 2.51 13.62
CA PHE A 79 3.73 3.38 14.17
C PHE A 79 4.68 2.73 15.17
N GLU A 80 4.53 1.42 15.45
CA GLU A 80 5.58 0.64 16.11
C GLU A 80 6.78 0.36 15.18
N ARG A 81 6.66 0.64 13.88
CA ARG A 81 7.74 0.59 12.87
C ARG A 81 8.46 -0.76 12.79
N VAL A 82 7.72 -1.83 13.04
CA VAL A 82 8.16 -3.21 12.79
C VAL A 82 7.38 -3.79 11.61
N PRO A 83 7.98 -4.69 10.82
CA PRO A 83 7.29 -5.30 9.69
C PRO A 83 5.99 -5.99 10.09
N PRO A 84 4.96 -5.96 9.23
CA PRO A 84 3.68 -6.61 9.50
C PRO A 84 3.78 -8.12 9.31
N TYR A 85 2.78 -8.83 9.83
CA TYR A 85 2.42 -10.14 9.31
C TYR A 85 1.46 -9.97 8.15
N SER A 86 1.63 -10.75 7.09
CA SER A 86 0.68 -10.80 5.98
C SER A 86 0.41 -12.23 5.53
N VAL A 87 -0.71 -12.47 4.83
CA VAL A 87 -1.02 -13.77 4.22
C VAL A 87 -1.32 -13.55 2.75
N TYR A 88 -0.54 -14.22 1.89
CA TYR A 88 -0.86 -14.34 0.47
C TYR A 88 -1.91 -15.44 0.29
N VAL A 89 -2.94 -15.16 -0.52
CA VAL A 89 -4.02 -16.10 -0.85
C VAL A 89 -4.18 -16.12 -2.37
N PRO A 90 -4.16 -17.30 -3.02
CA PRO A 90 -4.35 -17.38 -4.47
C PRO A 90 -5.80 -17.09 -4.87
N HIS A 91 -6.03 -17.02 -6.18
CA HIS A 91 -7.38 -17.05 -6.75
C HIS A 91 -8.09 -18.39 -6.46
N ASP A 92 -9.42 -18.38 -6.58
CA ASP A 92 -10.33 -19.49 -6.26
C ASP A 92 -10.13 -20.10 -4.86
N ASP A 93 -10.01 -19.23 -3.86
CA ASP A 93 -9.90 -19.60 -2.44
C ASP A 93 -11.00 -18.92 -1.60
N GLU A 94 -11.27 -19.50 -0.45
CA GLU A 94 -12.14 -18.96 0.60
C GLU A 94 -11.30 -18.63 1.81
N VAL A 95 -11.51 -17.45 2.39
CA VAL A 95 -10.76 -16.99 3.56
C VAL A 95 -11.71 -16.70 4.70
N GLU A 96 -11.37 -17.21 5.88
CA GLU A 96 -11.94 -16.79 7.14
C GLU A 96 -10.86 -16.10 7.99
N VAL A 97 -11.09 -14.84 8.36
CA VAL A 97 -10.23 -14.07 9.26
C VAL A 97 -10.95 -13.88 10.58
N TYR A 98 -10.43 -14.45 11.65
CA TYR A 98 -10.90 -14.26 13.02
C TYR A 98 -10.01 -13.22 13.73
N ALA A 99 -10.63 -12.20 14.31
CA ALA A 99 -9.93 -11.13 15.01
C ALA A 99 -9.58 -11.56 16.45
N ASP A 100 -8.32 -11.94 16.70
CA ASP A 100 -7.83 -12.33 18.04
C ASP A 100 -7.66 -11.13 18.99
N SER A 101 -7.58 -9.92 18.42
CA SER A 101 -7.68 -8.62 19.09
C SER A 101 -8.56 -7.67 18.25
N ASP A 102 -8.73 -6.42 18.68
CA ASP A 102 -9.13 -5.38 17.73
C ASP A 102 -8.12 -5.37 16.58
N LEU A 103 -8.62 -5.32 15.34
CA LEU A 103 -7.85 -5.62 14.14
C LEU A 103 -8.12 -4.57 13.06
N GLU A 104 -7.05 -3.99 12.53
CA GLU A 104 -7.05 -3.23 11.29
C GLU A 104 -6.42 -4.10 10.20
N LEU A 105 -7.25 -4.58 9.28
CA LEU A 105 -6.85 -5.48 8.20
C LEU A 105 -6.95 -4.75 6.86
N ALA A 106 -5.88 -4.76 6.08
CA ALA A 106 -5.91 -4.37 4.67
C ALA A 106 -6.00 -5.63 3.79
N VAL A 107 -6.88 -5.60 2.79
CA VAL A 107 -7.04 -6.66 1.79
C VAL A 107 -6.64 -6.07 0.44
N CYS A 108 -5.41 -6.34 0.05
CA CYS A 108 -4.86 -5.96 -1.25
C CYS A 108 -5.30 -7.00 -2.28
N ASN A 109 -5.84 -6.61 -3.44
CA ASN A 109 -6.25 -7.57 -4.47
C ASN A 109 -5.89 -7.13 -5.89
N ALA A 110 -5.63 -8.11 -6.75
CA ALA A 110 -5.39 -7.93 -8.19
C ALA A 110 -5.73 -9.26 -8.91
N PRO A 111 -5.85 -9.29 -10.25
CA PRO A 111 -6.15 -10.52 -10.98
C PRO A 111 -5.16 -11.65 -10.66
N GLY A 112 -5.66 -12.86 -10.44
CA GLY A 112 -4.86 -14.06 -10.20
C GLY A 112 -5.09 -15.10 -11.30
N GLN A 113 -4.05 -15.86 -11.64
CA GLN A 113 -4.07 -16.86 -12.73
C GLN A 113 -3.07 -18.01 -12.53
N GLY A 114 -2.23 -17.97 -11.49
CA GLY A 114 -1.20 -18.95 -11.19
C GLY A 114 -1.61 -19.98 -10.15
N ASN A 115 -0.69 -20.88 -9.82
CA ASN A 115 -0.93 -22.03 -8.92
C ASN A 115 -0.16 -21.89 -7.60
N LEU A 116 0.08 -20.66 -7.14
CA LEU A 116 0.83 -20.42 -5.91
C LEU A 116 -0.01 -20.84 -4.69
N PRO A 117 0.59 -21.48 -3.67
CA PRO A 117 -0.14 -21.84 -2.46
C PRO A 117 -0.37 -20.60 -1.58
N ALA A 118 -1.44 -20.65 -0.79
CA ALA A 118 -1.60 -19.71 0.32
C ALA A 118 -0.38 -19.82 1.26
N ARG A 119 0.19 -18.68 1.66
CA ARG A 119 1.39 -18.65 2.51
C ARG A 119 1.43 -17.46 3.45
N LEU A 120 2.06 -17.67 4.59
CA LEU A 120 2.41 -16.61 5.52
C LEU A 120 3.60 -15.81 4.96
N ILE A 121 3.54 -14.49 5.10
CA ILE A 121 4.66 -13.57 4.95
C ILE A 121 4.90 -13.00 6.34
N ALA A 122 5.84 -13.60 7.07
CA ALA A 122 6.18 -13.19 8.43
C ALA A 122 7.16 -12.01 8.41
N PRO A 123 7.36 -11.30 9.53
CA PRO A 123 8.31 -10.18 9.60
C PRO A 123 9.74 -10.52 9.16
N ALA A 124 10.15 -11.78 9.26
CA ALA A 124 11.46 -12.26 8.81
C ALA A 124 11.60 -12.35 7.28
N ASP A 125 10.47 -12.45 6.57
CA ASP A 125 10.40 -12.55 5.10
C ASP A 125 10.29 -11.16 4.44
N VAL A 126 10.08 -10.11 5.25
CA VAL A 126 9.87 -8.74 4.78
C VAL A 126 11.21 -8.01 4.67
N GLY A 127 11.58 -7.60 3.46
CA GLY A 127 12.78 -6.79 3.24
C GLY A 127 12.65 -5.40 3.87
N VAL A 128 13.62 -5.02 4.70
CA VAL A 128 13.64 -3.72 5.40
C VAL A 128 14.74 -2.82 4.85
N GLU A 129 14.39 -1.60 4.44
CA GLU A 129 15.31 -0.65 3.83
C GLU A 129 15.16 0.75 4.42
N HIS A 130 16.28 1.47 4.51
CA HIS A 130 16.29 2.91 4.75
C HIS A 130 16.65 3.62 3.46
N ARG A 131 15.71 4.38 2.89
CA ARG A 131 15.90 5.06 1.59
C ARG A 131 16.08 6.57 1.77
N GLY A 132 17.02 7.14 1.02
CA GLY A 132 17.28 8.58 0.94
C GLY A 132 18.18 9.16 2.04
N LYS A 133 18.37 10.48 2.00
CA LYS A 133 19.21 11.29 2.90
C LYS A 133 18.41 12.54 3.34
N GLY A 134 18.81 13.22 4.41
CA GLY A 134 18.18 14.48 4.85
C GLY A 134 16.64 14.40 4.97
N ARG A 135 15.93 15.40 4.41
CA ARG A 135 14.45 15.49 4.40
C ARG A 135 13.75 14.53 3.43
N ASN A 136 14.47 13.53 2.95
CA ASN A 136 13.98 12.48 2.06
C ASN A 136 14.28 11.09 2.66
N GLN A 137 14.52 10.98 3.98
CA GLN A 137 14.75 9.70 4.65
C GLN A 137 13.44 8.99 4.97
N ARG A 138 13.35 7.71 4.62
CA ARG A 138 12.17 6.87 4.85
C ARG A 138 12.59 5.47 5.30
N LEU A 139 11.75 4.85 6.13
CA LEU A 139 11.81 3.41 6.40
C LEU A 139 10.80 2.72 5.47
N VAL A 140 11.25 1.68 4.77
CA VAL A 140 10.44 0.92 3.83
C VAL A 140 10.44 -0.55 4.21
N HIS A 141 9.27 -1.17 4.21
CA HIS A 141 9.11 -2.61 4.36
C HIS A 141 8.48 -3.18 3.07
N ASN A 142 9.27 -3.95 2.32
CA ASN A 142 8.86 -4.61 1.08
C ASN A 142 8.12 -5.91 1.44
N ILE A 143 6.79 -5.85 1.62
CA ILE A 143 5.95 -6.97 2.06
C ILE A 143 5.85 -8.05 0.98
N LEU A 144 5.60 -7.63 -0.27
CA LEU A 144 5.49 -8.52 -1.43
C LEU A 144 6.12 -7.84 -2.65
N PRO A 145 7.46 -7.79 -2.74
CA PRO A 145 8.18 -7.17 -3.87
C PRO A 145 8.10 -8.03 -5.14
N ASP A 146 8.56 -7.50 -6.28
CA ASP A 146 8.59 -8.22 -7.56
C ASP A 146 9.56 -9.41 -7.56
N THR A 147 10.53 -9.42 -6.64
CA THR A 147 11.45 -10.54 -6.41
C THR A 147 10.82 -11.73 -5.69
N GLU A 148 9.63 -11.55 -5.08
CA GLU A 148 8.90 -12.60 -4.37
C GLU A 148 7.70 -13.11 -5.20
N PRO A 149 7.27 -14.38 -5.07
CA PRO A 149 6.22 -14.95 -5.91
C PRO A 149 4.82 -14.35 -5.64
N ALA A 150 4.19 -13.81 -6.69
CA ALA A 150 2.76 -13.53 -6.81
C ALA A 150 2.44 -13.36 -8.31
N ASP A 151 1.17 -13.42 -8.68
CA ASP A 151 0.76 -13.29 -10.09
C ASP A 151 0.83 -11.83 -10.54
N SER A 152 0.31 -10.91 -9.72
CA SER A 152 0.11 -9.50 -10.06
C SER A 152 0.57 -8.54 -8.96
N LEU A 153 0.30 -8.87 -7.70
CA LEU A 153 0.43 -7.98 -6.54
C LEU A 153 1.88 -7.60 -6.25
N LEU A 154 2.07 -6.30 -6.04
CA LEU A 154 3.22 -5.70 -5.38
C LEU A 154 2.71 -4.93 -4.16
N VAL A 155 3.27 -5.21 -2.98
CA VAL A 155 2.81 -4.60 -1.71
C VAL A 155 4.00 -4.09 -0.91
N VAL A 156 3.95 -2.82 -0.52
CA VAL A 156 5.02 -2.15 0.24
C VAL A 156 4.40 -1.19 1.24
N GLU A 157 4.99 -1.05 2.42
CA GLU A 157 4.65 0.02 3.35
C GLU A 157 5.84 0.95 3.59
N VAL A 158 5.53 2.24 3.79
CA VAL A 158 6.54 3.29 3.95
C VAL A 158 6.19 4.16 5.14
N TYR A 159 7.22 4.52 5.90
CA TYR A 159 7.15 5.47 6.99
C TYR A 159 7.92 6.73 6.63
N THR A 160 7.22 7.85 6.68
CA THR A 160 7.77 9.19 6.41
C THR A 160 7.58 10.02 7.67
N ASN A 161 8.69 10.48 8.25
CA ASN A 161 8.60 11.31 9.45
C ASN A 161 8.00 12.69 9.11
N GLU A 162 7.52 13.38 10.13
CA GLU A 162 7.03 14.75 9.98
C GLU A 162 8.06 15.70 9.32
N GLY A 163 7.60 16.53 8.39
CA GLY A 163 8.42 17.48 7.63
C GLY A 163 9.30 16.87 6.51
N ASP A 164 9.33 15.55 6.37
CA ASP A 164 10.03 14.87 5.27
C ASP A 164 9.12 14.68 4.04
N THR A 165 9.76 14.32 2.92
CA THR A 165 9.08 13.99 1.66
C THR A 165 9.33 12.55 1.27
N SER A 166 8.31 11.90 0.70
CA SER A 166 8.36 10.52 0.23
C SER A 166 7.62 10.34 -1.08
N SER A 167 7.74 9.14 -1.66
CA SER A 167 7.57 8.93 -3.12
C SER A 167 8.30 10.01 -3.94
N TYR A 168 9.44 10.48 -3.41
CA TYR A 168 10.27 11.57 -3.91
C TYR A 168 11.76 11.15 -3.97
N PRO A 169 12.55 11.52 -5.00
CA PRO A 169 12.18 12.33 -6.16
C PRO A 169 11.02 11.75 -6.95
N SER A 170 10.18 12.62 -7.49
CA SER A 170 8.96 12.24 -8.21
C SER A 170 9.26 11.17 -9.25
N HIS A 171 8.47 10.11 -9.25
CA HIS A 171 8.57 9.01 -10.22
C HIS A 171 7.19 8.59 -10.73
N LYS A 172 7.15 7.92 -11.88
CA LYS A 172 5.94 7.40 -12.50
C LYS A 172 6.17 6.02 -13.09
N HIS A 173 5.10 5.22 -13.14
CA HIS A 173 5.01 3.90 -13.75
C HIS A 173 3.64 3.78 -14.42
N ASP A 174 3.46 4.52 -15.51
CA ASP A 174 2.17 4.77 -16.17
C ASP A 174 2.17 4.52 -17.69
N GLN A 175 3.21 3.90 -18.23
CA GLN A 175 3.34 3.58 -19.65
C GLN A 175 3.29 2.07 -19.90
N GLU A 176 2.34 1.61 -20.72
CA GLU A 176 2.23 0.18 -21.08
C GLU A 176 3.33 -0.26 -22.06
N GLU A 177 3.62 0.58 -23.06
CA GLU A 177 4.57 0.28 -24.13
C GLU A 177 5.89 1.04 -23.90
N SER A 178 6.64 0.66 -22.87
CA SER A 178 7.92 1.27 -22.55
C SER A 178 8.99 0.23 -22.25
N GLU A 179 10.18 0.40 -22.82
CA GLU A 179 11.34 -0.40 -22.46
C GLU A 179 11.90 -0.01 -21.08
N ASN A 180 11.59 1.18 -20.58
CA ASN A 180 12.22 1.77 -19.39
C ASN A 180 11.27 1.93 -18.20
N GLU A 181 10.00 1.57 -18.36
CA GLU A 181 8.94 1.79 -17.38
C GLU A 181 7.87 0.71 -17.56
N THR A 182 7.17 0.35 -16.48
CA THR A 182 5.98 -0.51 -16.55
C THR A 182 4.73 0.28 -16.19
N TYR A 183 3.57 -0.16 -16.69
CA TYR A 183 2.29 0.35 -16.24
C TYR A 183 1.90 -0.34 -14.94
N LEU A 184 1.86 0.40 -13.84
CA LEU A 184 1.39 -0.05 -12.53
C LEU A 184 0.41 0.97 -11.97
N GLU A 185 -0.83 0.53 -11.76
CA GLU A 185 -1.79 1.26 -10.94
C GLU A 185 -1.31 1.24 -9.49
N GLU A 186 -1.54 2.30 -8.72
CA GLU A 186 -1.11 2.35 -7.32
C GLU A 186 -2.16 2.98 -6.39
N THR A 187 -2.39 2.36 -5.23
CA THR A 187 -3.16 2.96 -4.11
C THR A 187 -2.23 3.33 -2.96
N TYR A 188 -2.59 4.36 -2.20
CA TYR A 188 -1.92 4.80 -0.96
C TYR A 188 -2.92 4.83 0.19
N TYR A 189 -2.87 3.89 1.13
CA TYR A 189 -3.68 3.92 2.35
C TYR A 189 -2.93 4.63 3.48
N HIS A 190 -3.32 5.85 3.84
CA HIS A 190 -2.57 6.68 4.79
C HIS A 190 -2.97 6.44 6.25
N ARG A 191 -1.99 6.48 7.15
CA ARG A 191 -2.18 6.61 8.59
C ARG A 191 -1.34 7.77 9.12
N PHE A 192 -1.77 8.37 10.23
CA PHE A 192 -1.06 9.48 10.88
C PHE A 192 -0.89 9.26 12.38
N ASP A 193 0.22 9.76 12.91
CA ASP A 193 0.51 9.83 14.33
C ASP A 193 1.02 11.22 14.71
N PRO A 194 0.27 12.00 15.50
CA PRO A 194 -1.07 11.69 16.03
C PRO A 194 -2.18 11.60 14.95
N GLU A 195 -3.26 10.85 15.24
CA GLU A 195 -4.33 10.52 14.28
C GLU A 195 -5.01 11.69 13.56
N PRO A 196 -5.20 12.89 14.14
CA PRO A 196 -5.83 14.02 13.43
C PRO A 196 -5.00 14.62 12.29
N GLY A 197 -3.78 14.13 12.06
CA GLY A 197 -2.88 14.59 11.02
C GLY A 197 -3.36 14.36 9.59
N PHE A 198 -2.67 15.02 8.66
CA PHE A 198 -2.82 14.86 7.22
C PHE A 198 -1.47 15.04 6.52
N ALA A 199 -1.38 14.63 5.26
CA ALA A 199 -0.26 14.92 4.36
C ALA A 199 -0.76 15.75 3.15
N MET A 200 0.15 16.32 2.37
CA MET A 200 -0.17 16.82 1.04
C MET A 200 0.36 15.81 0.01
N GLN A 201 -0.53 15.15 -0.73
CA GLN A 201 -0.15 14.29 -1.84
C GLN A 201 -0.58 14.93 -3.15
N ARG A 202 0.35 15.04 -4.10
CA ARG A 202 0.09 15.62 -5.42
C ARG A 202 0.24 14.54 -6.47
N VAL A 203 -0.76 14.33 -7.31
CA VAL A 203 -0.70 13.44 -8.47
C VAL A 203 -0.73 14.28 -9.74
N TYR A 204 0.32 14.23 -10.56
CA TYR A 204 0.47 15.10 -11.73
C TYR A 204 1.29 14.48 -12.87
N THR A 205 1.02 14.89 -14.11
CA THR A 205 1.82 14.50 -15.29
C THR A 205 2.73 15.62 -15.78
N ASP A 206 3.69 15.31 -16.65
CA ASP A 206 4.59 16.29 -17.26
C ASP A 206 3.84 17.49 -17.88
N ASP A 207 2.78 17.19 -18.63
CA ASP A 207 1.94 18.17 -19.35
C ASP A 207 0.86 18.83 -18.47
N ARG A 208 0.74 18.42 -17.20
CA ARG A 208 -0.27 18.88 -16.24
C ARG A 208 -1.72 18.66 -16.69
N SER A 209 -1.96 17.76 -17.65
CA SER A 209 -3.34 17.32 -17.99
C SER A 209 -4.01 16.62 -16.81
N LEU A 210 -3.22 16.01 -15.93
CA LEU A 210 -3.57 15.69 -14.56
C LEU A 210 -2.66 16.51 -13.64
N ASP A 211 -3.25 17.23 -12.70
CA ASP A 211 -2.52 17.94 -11.63
C ASP A 211 -3.48 18.16 -10.45
N ALA A 212 -3.48 17.24 -9.49
CA ALA A 212 -4.36 17.26 -8.34
C ALA A 212 -3.55 17.19 -7.06
N CYS A 213 -3.72 18.18 -6.17
CA CYS A 213 -3.16 18.15 -4.82
C CYS A 213 -4.28 17.91 -3.81
N MET A 214 -4.06 16.95 -2.92
CA MET A 214 -5.06 16.45 -1.97
C MET A 214 -4.48 16.46 -0.56
N ALA A 215 -5.36 16.60 0.43
CA ALA A 215 -5.04 16.40 1.83
C ALA A 215 -5.66 15.07 2.31
N PRO A 216 -4.98 13.91 2.12
CA PRO A 216 -5.38 12.68 2.77
C PRO A 216 -5.22 12.78 4.29
N TYR A 217 -6.29 12.44 5.00
CA TYR A 217 -6.32 12.27 6.45
C TYR A 217 -6.22 10.79 6.79
N ASN A 218 -6.23 10.51 8.09
CA ASN A 218 -6.10 9.17 8.63
C ASN A 218 -7.11 8.18 8.03
N ARG A 219 -6.60 7.06 7.52
CA ARG A 219 -7.30 5.97 6.82
C ARG A 219 -7.86 6.33 5.43
N ASP A 220 -7.55 7.52 4.90
CA ASP A 220 -7.92 7.84 3.52
C ASP A 220 -7.06 7.06 2.52
N VAL A 221 -7.61 6.83 1.33
CA VAL A 221 -6.90 6.22 0.19
C VAL A 221 -6.73 7.24 -0.93
N VAL A 222 -5.51 7.41 -1.43
CA VAL A 222 -5.25 8.11 -2.70
C VAL A 222 -5.00 7.09 -3.80
N MET A 223 -5.63 7.29 -4.96
CA MET A 223 -5.50 6.48 -6.16
C MET A 223 -4.61 7.20 -7.17
N VAL A 224 -3.61 6.51 -7.69
CA VAL A 224 -2.64 7.02 -8.66
C VAL A 224 -2.82 6.23 -9.97
N PRO A 225 -3.67 6.70 -10.90
CA PRO A 225 -3.88 6.01 -12.17
C PRO A 225 -2.77 6.30 -13.20
N ARG A 226 -2.04 7.41 -13.03
CA ARG A 226 -0.89 7.84 -13.83
C ARG A 226 -0.18 9.02 -13.17
N GLY A 227 1.03 9.32 -13.63
CA GLY A 227 1.80 10.49 -13.27
C GLY A 227 2.67 10.33 -12.03
N TYR A 228 3.37 11.41 -11.71
CA TYR A 228 4.14 11.62 -10.51
C TYR A 228 3.26 11.78 -9.29
N HIS A 229 3.67 11.23 -8.15
CA HIS A 229 2.80 11.12 -6.98
C HIS A 229 3.52 11.31 -5.62
N PRO A 230 4.32 12.38 -5.44
CA PRO A 230 5.03 12.63 -4.18
C PRO A 230 4.08 12.93 -3.01
N VAL A 231 4.55 12.59 -1.81
CA VAL A 231 3.89 12.85 -0.52
C VAL A 231 4.77 13.81 0.29
N ALA A 232 4.18 14.92 0.74
CA ALA A 232 4.82 15.86 1.67
C ALA A 232 4.11 15.79 3.03
N THR A 233 4.84 15.43 4.07
CA THR A 233 4.29 15.39 5.43
C THR A 233 4.34 16.77 6.08
N LEU A 234 3.55 16.94 7.14
CA LEU A 234 3.43 18.20 7.88
C LEU A 234 4.13 18.05 9.23
N ALA A 235 4.70 19.16 9.73
CA ALA A 235 5.24 19.20 11.08
C ALA A 235 4.16 18.81 12.11
N GLY A 236 4.55 17.99 13.08
CA GLY A 236 3.74 17.41 14.14
C GLY A 236 3.08 16.07 13.78
N TYR A 237 3.14 15.60 12.53
CA TYR A 237 2.39 14.41 12.09
C TYR A 237 3.27 13.44 11.30
N ASN A 238 3.67 12.35 11.95
CA ASN A 238 4.31 11.23 11.27
C ASN A 238 3.30 10.56 10.33
N ASN A 239 3.75 10.14 9.16
CA ASN A 239 2.92 9.49 8.17
C ASN A 239 3.40 8.06 7.89
N TYR A 240 2.42 7.16 7.79
CA TYR A 240 2.55 5.82 7.26
C TYR A 240 1.66 5.72 6.02
N TYR A 241 2.09 4.96 5.02
CA TYR A 241 1.16 4.48 4.00
C TYR A 241 1.48 3.05 3.57
N LEU A 242 0.43 2.31 3.23
CA LEU A 242 0.48 1.01 2.60
C LEU A 242 0.13 1.17 1.11
N ASN A 243 1.02 0.69 0.25
CA ASN A 243 0.83 0.68 -1.20
C ASN A 243 0.45 -0.70 -1.71
N VAL A 244 -0.42 -0.68 -2.73
CA VAL A 244 -0.73 -1.83 -3.57
C VAL A 244 -0.52 -1.40 -5.00
N MET A 245 0.27 -2.17 -5.74
CA MET A 245 0.47 -2.00 -7.16
C MET A 245 0.16 -3.28 -7.92
N ALA A 246 -0.36 -3.13 -9.13
CA ALA A 246 -0.52 -4.21 -10.10
C ALA A 246 -0.66 -3.62 -11.52
N GLY A 247 -0.33 -4.45 -12.50
CA GLY A 247 -0.37 -4.10 -13.93
C GLY A 247 -0.18 -5.33 -14.80
N PRO A 248 -0.14 -5.17 -16.13
CA PRO A 248 0.01 -6.30 -17.06
C PRO A 248 1.36 -7.02 -16.92
N VAL A 249 2.39 -6.31 -16.41
CA VAL A 249 3.72 -6.85 -16.16
C VAL A 249 4.07 -6.59 -14.70
N ARG A 250 4.23 -7.67 -13.92
CA ARG A 250 4.62 -7.62 -12.52
C ARG A 250 6.12 -7.35 -12.38
N LEU A 251 6.51 -6.08 -12.54
CA LEU A 251 7.89 -5.60 -12.39
C LEU A 251 7.84 -4.13 -11.98
N TRP A 252 8.50 -3.75 -10.88
CA TRP A 252 8.53 -2.36 -10.45
C TRP A 252 9.62 -1.60 -11.20
N LYS A 253 9.23 -0.97 -12.30
CA LYS A 253 10.11 -0.20 -13.17
C LYS A 253 9.51 1.17 -13.44
N PHE A 254 10.20 2.23 -13.04
CA PHE A 254 9.67 3.58 -13.05
C PHE A 254 10.65 4.58 -13.69
N SER A 255 10.12 5.72 -14.12
CA SER A 255 10.89 6.87 -14.59
C SER A 255 10.86 8.00 -13.56
N TRP A 256 12.00 8.61 -13.26
CA TRP A 256 12.06 9.84 -12.46
C TRP A 256 11.66 11.07 -13.28
N GLU A 257 11.09 12.08 -12.61
CA GLU A 257 10.96 13.42 -13.16
C GLU A 257 12.34 14.05 -13.35
N LYS A 258 12.63 14.47 -14.59
CA LYS A 258 13.95 14.96 -15.00
C LYS A 258 14.46 16.11 -14.14
N ASP A 259 13.59 17.06 -13.80
CA ASP A 259 13.94 18.26 -13.06
C ASP A 259 14.26 18.00 -11.58
N HIS A 260 13.87 16.83 -11.05
CA HIS A 260 14.03 16.48 -9.64
C HIS A 260 14.98 15.29 -9.43
N ALA A 261 15.37 14.59 -10.51
CA ALA A 261 16.27 13.44 -10.47
C ALA A 261 17.63 13.72 -9.81
N TRP A 262 18.11 14.97 -9.82
CA TRP A 262 19.37 15.36 -9.18
C TRP A 262 19.39 15.09 -7.66
N VAL A 263 18.21 15.04 -7.01
CA VAL A 263 18.08 14.73 -5.57
C VAL A 263 18.55 13.30 -5.23
N ASN A 264 18.65 12.41 -6.22
CA ASN A 264 19.24 11.08 -6.06
C ASN A 264 20.79 11.09 -6.03
N SER A 265 21.43 12.21 -6.37
CA SER A 265 22.89 12.32 -6.43
C SER A 265 23.50 12.72 -5.08
N ASP A 266 24.84 12.64 -4.98
CA ASP A 266 25.58 13.10 -3.80
C ASP A 266 25.54 14.62 -3.56
N SER A 267 24.95 15.39 -4.48
CA SER A 267 24.70 16.82 -4.27
C SER A 267 23.53 17.11 -3.32
N TYR A 268 22.82 16.08 -2.85
CA TYR A 268 21.75 16.18 -1.86
C TYR A 268 22.11 15.43 -0.55
N PRO A 269 21.88 16.03 0.65
CA PRO A 269 21.35 17.37 0.86
C PRO A 269 22.34 18.46 0.42
N ARG A 270 21.82 19.62 0.02
CA ARG A 270 22.68 20.76 -0.29
C ARG A 270 23.41 21.16 1.00
N THR A 271 24.73 21.24 0.95
CA THR A 271 25.52 21.90 2.01
C THR A 271 25.23 23.39 1.93
N GLU A 272 24.87 23.99 3.08
CA GLU A 272 24.72 25.45 3.22
C GLU A 272 26.03 26.19 2.92
#